data_AF-I0L621-F1
#
_entry.id   AF-I0L621-F1
#
_cell.length_a   1.000
_cell.length_b   1.000
_cell.length_c   1.000
_cell.angle_alpha   90.00
_cell.angle_beta   90.00
_cell.angle_gamma   90.00
#
_symmetry.space_group_name_H-M   'P 1'
#
loop_
_entity.id
_entity.type
_entity.pdbx_description
1 polymer ?
#
loop_
_entity_poly.entity_id
_entity_poly.type
_entity_poly.pdbx_seq_one_letter_code
_entity_poly.pdbx_strand_id
1 'polypeptide(L)'
;MPTPNASDLSGSAAFQGLLSVGLTVLPAYTAAVRHLTADQIGVQQAEAEALARRLRALARQRSEIPEPELAKLAHLAGLTPTDINDITHRALTHGLALIEAFPELTSMDDHAKNMLIFDAMRRDEAFMNALKRATTDGVAAGDQASACKNACLLTFMMKLFAAQIDAVQRMMACAVLVFPPLVLACAAVMLILMIVAMTKANKEYTQCIEDCLEGKGGGGGD
;
A
#
# COMPACT_ATOMS: atom_id res chain seq x y z
N MET A 1 7.12 0.87 30.14
CA MET A 1 6.56 2.12 29.58
C MET A 1 5.16 1.82 29.08
N PRO A 2 4.22 2.78 29.10
CA PRO A 2 2.86 2.54 28.63
C PRO A 2 2.83 2.32 27.11
N THR A 3 1.99 1.40 26.65
CA THR A 3 1.75 1.16 25.22
C THR A 3 1.26 2.46 24.54
N PRO A 4 1.84 2.87 23.39
CA PRO A 4 1.38 4.06 22.70
C PRO A 4 -0.09 3.92 22.29
N ASN A 5 -0.87 4.99 22.46
CA ASN A 5 -2.25 5.02 22.01
C ASN A 5 -2.33 5.56 20.56
N ALA A 6 -3.48 5.35 19.91
CA ALA A 6 -3.68 5.74 18.50
C ALA A 6 -3.57 7.26 18.26
N SER A 7 -3.87 8.08 19.27
CA SER A 7 -3.75 9.54 19.17
C SER A 7 -2.29 9.97 19.17
N ASP A 8 -1.48 9.38 20.04
CA ASP A 8 -0.03 9.67 20.10
C ASP A 8 0.65 9.24 18.79
N LEU A 9 0.27 8.07 18.26
CA LEU A 9 0.79 7.57 17.01
C LEU A 9 0.40 8.47 15.82
N SER A 10 -0.87 8.86 15.72
CA SER A 10 -1.39 9.74 14.66
C SER A 10 -0.74 11.14 14.67
N GLY A 11 -0.44 11.67 15.86
CA GLY A 11 0.23 12.97 16.03
C GLY A 11 1.74 12.95 15.75
N SER A 12 2.34 11.76 15.54
CA SER A 12 3.78 11.65 15.31
C SER A 12 4.15 12.04 13.87
N ALA A 13 5.10 12.99 13.74
CA ALA A 13 5.67 13.36 12.45
C ALA A 13 6.34 12.16 11.73
N ALA A 14 6.88 11.20 12.48
CA ALA A 14 7.46 9.98 11.91
C ALA A 14 6.36 9.08 11.31
N PHE A 15 5.23 8.95 11.98
CA PHE A 15 4.08 8.20 11.47
C PHE A 15 3.49 8.86 10.22
N GLN A 16 3.29 10.17 10.25
CA GLN A 16 2.84 10.95 9.09
C GLN A 16 3.82 10.86 7.91
N GLY A 17 5.13 10.85 8.19
CA GLY A 17 6.17 10.62 7.19
C GLY A 17 6.03 9.26 6.50
N LEU A 18 5.80 8.18 7.25
CA LEU A 18 5.53 6.84 6.67
C LEU A 18 4.23 6.79 5.87
N LEU A 19 3.17 7.45 6.33
CA LEU A 19 1.92 7.56 5.58
C LEU A 19 2.14 8.29 4.24
N SER A 20 2.89 9.38 4.25
CA SER A 20 3.20 10.16 3.05
C SER A 20 3.95 9.36 1.99
N VAL A 21 4.80 8.40 2.42
CA VAL A 21 5.53 7.51 1.52
C VAL A 21 4.56 6.64 0.73
N GLY A 22 3.61 5.96 1.39
CA GLY A 22 2.66 5.13 0.65
C GLY A 22 1.67 5.94 -0.18
N LEU A 23 1.28 7.14 0.29
CA LEU A 23 0.51 8.10 -0.50
C LEU A 23 1.27 8.63 -1.73
N THR A 24 2.61 8.54 -1.77
CA THR A 24 3.40 8.90 -2.96
C THR A 24 3.33 7.81 -4.03
N VAL A 25 3.34 6.54 -3.62
CA VAL A 25 3.35 5.41 -4.56
C VAL A 25 1.97 5.19 -5.18
N LEU A 26 0.90 5.41 -4.42
CA LEU A 26 -0.48 5.20 -4.88
C LEU A 26 -0.80 5.95 -6.19
N PRO A 27 -0.64 7.28 -6.31
CA PRO A 27 -0.90 8.01 -7.55
C PRO A 27 -0.01 7.59 -8.72
N ALA A 28 1.27 7.32 -8.46
CA ALA A 28 2.22 6.87 -9.48
C ALA A 28 1.79 5.52 -10.07
N TYR A 29 1.41 4.59 -9.19
CA TYR A 29 0.90 3.30 -9.57
C TYR A 29 -0.42 3.43 -10.35
N THR A 30 -1.36 4.24 -9.88
CA THR A 30 -2.61 4.52 -10.62
C THR A 30 -2.32 5.06 -12.02
N ALA A 31 -1.37 5.97 -12.16
CA ALA A 31 -0.98 6.50 -13.48
C ALA A 31 -0.35 5.43 -14.39
N ALA A 32 0.38 4.46 -13.82
CA ALA A 32 0.98 3.35 -14.55
C ALA A 32 -0.08 2.35 -15.07
N VAL A 33 -1.14 2.11 -14.31
CA VAL A 33 -2.13 1.06 -14.64
C VAL A 33 -3.41 1.55 -15.28
N ARG A 34 -3.69 2.86 -15.27
CA ARG A 34 -4.96 3.44 -15.76
C ARG A 34 -5.35 3.08 -17.19
N HIS A 35 -4.38 2.71 -18.04
CA HIS A 35 -4.58 2.41 -19.46
C HIS A 35 -4.47 0.92 -19.79
N LEU A 36 -4.30 0.07 -18.77
CA LEU A 36 -4.10 -1.36 -18.98
C LEU A 36 -5.44 -2.10 -19.05
N THR A 37 -5.53 -3.06 -19.96
CA THR A 37 -6.64 -4.02 -20.02
C THR A 37 -6.54 -5.04 -18.89
N ALA A 38 -7.61 -5.80 -18.63
CA ALA A 38 -7.62 -6.86 -17.63
C ALA A 38 -6.49 -7.90 -17.84
N ASP A 39 -6.22 -8.27 -19.10
CA ASP A 39 -5.12 -9.18 -19.45
C ASP A 39 -3.75 -8.57 -19.15
N GLN A 40 -3.55 -7.29 -19.48
CA GLN A 40 -2.30 -6.57 -19.18
C GLN A 40 -2.08 -6.40 -17.68
N ILE A 41 -3.14 -6.16 -16.90
CA ILE A 41 -3.10 -6.16 -15.43
C ILE A 41 -2.66 -7.54 -14.90
N GLY A 42 -3.16 -8.63 -15.50
CA GLY A 42 -2.75 -10.00 -15.17
C GLY A 42 -1.25 -10.25 -15.40
N VAL A 43 -0.71 -9.78 -16.53
CA VAL A 43 0.73 -9.86 -16.83
C VAL A 43 1.54 -9.05 -15.81
N GLN A 44 1.13 -7.80 -15.53
CA GLN A 44 1.81 -6.94 -14.57
C GLN A 44 1.81 -7.55 -13.15
N GLN A 45 0.72 -8.17 -12.73
CA GLN A 45 0.64 -8.87 -11.45
C GLN A 45 1.65 -10.01 -11.38
N ALA A 46 1.70 -10.87 -12.41
CA ALA A 46 2.63 -11.99 -12.45
C ALA A 46 4.10 -11.53 -12.42
N GLU A 47 4.40 -10.43 -13.11
CA GLU A 47 5.72 -9.80 -13.07
C GLU A 47 6.07 -9.26 -11.68
N ALA A 48 5.14 -8.56 -11.03
CA ALA A 48 5.33 -8.04 -9.69
C ALA A 48 5.53 -9.15 -8.67
N GLU A 49 4.77 -10.25 -8.75
CA GLU A 49 4.95 -11.43 -7.90
C GLU A 49 6.30 -12.12 -8.14
N ALA A 50 6.73 -12.22 -9.38
CA ALA A 50 8.04 -12.79 -9.73
C ALA A 50 9.19 -11.93 -9.17
N LEU A 51 9.11 -10.61 -9.31
CA LEU A 51 10.06 -9.67 -8.73
C LEU A 51 10.06 -9.77 -7.20
N ALA A 52 8.89 -9.85 -6.56
CA ALA A 52 8.79 -10.03 -5.11
C ALA A 52 9.48 -11.30 -4.61
N ARG A 53 9.40 -12.41 -5.35
CA ARG A 53 10.13 -13.65 -5.01
C ARG A 53 11.64 -13.46 -5.11
N ARG A 54 12.13 -12.78 -6.15
CA ARG A 54 13.56 -12.49 -6.35
C ARG A 54 14.11 -11.57 -5.27
N LEU A 55 13.45 -10.45 -5.01
CA LEU A 55 13.85 -9.48 -3.98
C LEU A 55 13.89 -10.13 -2.59
N ARG A 56 12.93 -11.01 -2.26
CA ARG A 56 12.97 -11.79 -1.01
C ARG A 56 14.16 -12.75 -0.96
N ALA A 57 14.52 -13.39 -2.07
CA ALA A 57 15.68 -14.27 -2.13
C ALA A 57 16.98 -13.48 -1.90
N LEU A 58 17.12 -12.31 -2.54
CA LEU A 58 18.25 -11.40 -2.33
C LEU A 58 18.33 -10.92 -0.88
N ALA A 59 17.20 -10.52 -0.28
CA ALA A 59 17.13 -10.14 1.13
C ALA A 59 17.57 -11.29 2.06
N ARG A 60 17.17 -12.54 1.80
CA ARG A 60 17.63 -13.70 2.58
C ARG A 60 19.14 -13.95 2.44
N GLN A 61 19.69 -13.70 1.25
CA GLN A 61 21.10 -13.85 0.96
C GLN A 61 21.93 -12.64 1.42
N ARG A 62 21.29 -11.57 1.92
CA ARG A 62 21.92 -10.30 2.29
C ARG A 62 22.67 -9.64 1.12
N SER A 63 22.22 -9.92 -0.10
CA SER A 63 22.81 -9.41 -1.33
C SER A 63 22.27 -8.02 -1.63
N GLU A 64 23.09 -7.22 -2.31
CA GLU A 64 22.64 -5.96 -2.92
C GLU A 64 21.57 -6.23 -3.98
N ILE A 65 20.66 -5.27 -4.18
CA ILE A 65 19.68 -5.34 -5.26
C ILE A 65 20.38 -4.96 -6.57
N PRO A 66 20.42 -5.84 -7.58
CA PRO A 66 20.95 -5.48 -8.88
C PRO A 66 20.14 -4.34 -9.51
N GLU A 67 20.82 -3.40 -10.18
CA GLU A 67 20.19 -2.27 -10.86
C GLU A 67 19.01 -2.66 -11.78
N PRO A 68 19.07 -3.76 -12.56
CA PRO A 68 17.92 -4.19 -13.38
C PRO A 68 16.66 -4.53 -12.58
N GLU A 69 16.81 -5.10 -11.37
CA GLU A 69 15.67 -5.44 -10.52
C GLU A 69 15.07 -4.17 -9.88
N LEU A 70 15.92 -3.18 -9.56
CA LEU A 70 15.47 -1.86 -9.09
C LEU A 70 14.75 -1.08 -10.20
N ALA A 71 15.28 -1.10 -11.43
CA ALA A 71 14.65 -0.49 -12.59
C ALA A 71 13.30 -1.14 -12.90
N LYS A 72 13.20 -2.47 -12.75
CA LYS A 72 11.93 -3.19 -12.92
C LYS A 72 10.91 -2.81 -11.84
N LEU A 73 11.33 -2.67 -10.58
CA LEU A 73 10.46 -2.16 -9.51
C LEU A 73 9.93 -0.76 -9.83
N ALA A 74 10.81 0.15 -10.25
CA ALA A 74 10.45 1.51 -10.63
C ALA A 74 9.42 1.52 -11.77
N HIS A 75 9.67 0.75 -12.83
CA HIS A 75 8.75 0.62 -13.96
C HIS A 75 7.36 0.14 -13.54
N LEU A 76 7.28 -0.93 -12.74
CA LEU A 76 6.00 -1.48 -12.27
C LEU A 76 5.21 -0.51 -11.38
N ALA A 77 5.89 0.43 -10.73
CA ALA A 77 5.29 1.46 -9.89
C ALA A 77 4.92 2.74 -10.65
N GLY A 78 5.33 2.90 -11.91
CA GLY A 78 5.23 4.19 -12.61
C GLY A 78 6.20 5.25 -12.10
N LEU A 79 7.35 4.82 -11.56
CA LEU A 79 8.37 5.64 -10.92
C LEU A 79 9.72 5.54 -11.64
N THR A 80 10.66 6.41 -11.28
CA THR A 80 12.08 6.28 -11.65
C THR A 80 12.87 5.51 -10.59
N PRO A 81 14.03 4.92 -10.93
CA PRO A 81 14.92 4.31 -9.92
C PRO A 81 15.32 5.28 -8.81
N THR A 82 15.48 6.57 -9.13
CA THR A 82 15.75 7.64 -8.16
C THR A 82 14.59 7.78 -7.18
N ASP A 83 13.35 7.81 -7.67
CA ASP A 83 12.17 7.89 -6.79
C ASP A 83 12.09 6.70 -5.83
N ILE A 84 12.42 5.48 -6.29
CA ILE A 84 12.43 4.29 -5.44
C ILE A 84 13.48 4.41 -4.32
N ASN A 85 14.67 4.91 -4.64
CA ASN A 85 15.71 5.16 -3.65
C ASN A 85 15.26 6.21 -2.62
N ASP A 86 14.69 7.33 -3.07
CA ASP A 86 14.20 8.40 -2.21
C ASP A 86 13.04 7.94 -1.31
N ILE A 87 12.11 7.16 -1.86
CA ILE A 87 11.00 6.55 -1.12
C ILE A 87 11.55 5.60 -0.06
N THR A 88 12.51 4.75 -0.42
CA THR A 88 13.12 3.79 0.49
C THR A 88 13.88 4.50 1.62
N HIS A 89 14.63 5.55 1.30
CA HIS A 89 15.37 6.33 2.28
C HIS A 89 14.42 7.05 3.25
N ARG A 90 13.34 7.66 2.75
CA ARG A 90 12.30 8.28 3.60
C ARG A 90 11.60 7.25 4.48
N ALA A 91 11.25 6.09 3.93
CA ALA A 91 10.65 5.01 4.70
C ALA A 91 11.55 4.53 5.84
N LEU A 92 12.86 4.38 5.57
CA LEU A 92 13.85 4.05 6.60
C LEU A 92 13.94 5.14 7.67
N THR A 93 14.11 6.39 7.25
CA THR A 93 14.27 7.54 8.14
C THR A 93 13.09 7.65 9.10
N HIS A 94 11.87 7.62 8.56
CA HIS A 94 10.66 7.73 9.36
C HIS A 94 10.38 6.45 10.17
N GLY A 95 10.71 5.27 9.65
CA GLY A 95 10.58 4.01 10.39
C GLY A 95 11.48 3.96 11.62
N LEU A 96 12.74 4.40 11.49
CA LEU A 96 13.68 4.51 12.61
C LEU A 96 13.19 5.51 13.66
N ALA A 97 12.84 6.71 13.23
CA ALA A 97 12.32 7.74 14.13
C ALA A 97 11.05 7.30 14.86
N LEU A 98 10.20 6.49 14.20
CA LEU A 98 8.98 5.97 14.79
C LEU A 98 9.27 4.91 15.86
N ILE A 99 10.22 4.01 15.60
CA ILE A 99 10.64 2.99 16.58
C ILE A 99 11.36 3.63 17.77
N GLU A 100 12.14 4.69 17.54
CA GLU A 100 12.78 5.44 18.61
C GLU A 100 11.75 6.16 19.48
N ALA A 101 10.73 6.76 18.87
CA ALA A 101 9.64 7.42 19.59
C ALA A 101 8.71 6.44 20.33
N PHE A 102 8.52 5.23 19.78
CA PHE A 102 7.61 4.22 20.30
C PHE A 102 8.25 2.81 20.27
N PRO A 103 9.25 2.55 21.12
CA PRO A 103 9.99 1.29 21.11
C PRO A 103 9.11 0.07 21.37
N GLU A 104 7.99 0.24 22.07
CA GLU A 104 7.01 -0.82 22.38
C GLU A 104 6.41 -1.44 21.11
N LEU A 105 6.35 -0.70 19.99
CA LEU A 105 5.87 -1.21 18.71
C LEU A 105 6.70 -2.39 18.20
N THR A 106 7.97 -2.50 18.59
CA THR A 106 8.83 -3.63 18.19
C THR A 106 8.42 -4.93 18.88
N SER A 107 7.97 -4.85 20.13
CA SER A 107 7.55 -5.99 20.96
C SER A 107 6.07 -6.35 20.85
N MET A 108 5.26 -5.47 20.23
CA MET A 108 3.83 -5.67 20.06
C MET A 108 3.55 -6.77 19.04
N ASP A 109 2.55 -7.62 19.33
CA ASP A 109 2.05 -8.61 18.37
C ASP A 109 1.50 -7.93 17.12
N ASP A 110 1.59 -8.63 15.98
CA ASP A 110 1.25 -8.06 14.69
C ASP A 110 -0.24 -7.70 14.56
N HIS A 111 -1.13 -8.39 15.30
CA HIS A 111 -2.56 -8.07 15.27
C HIS A 111 -2.85 -6.76 16.02
N ALA A 112 -2.38 -6.62 17.26
CA ALA A 112 -2.54 -5.40 18.04
C ALA A 112 -1.89 -4.19 17.36
N LYS A 113 -0.73 -4.38 16.74
CA LYS A 113 -0.02 -3.35 15.97
C LYS A 113 -0.82 -2.88 14.76
N ASN A 114 -1.41 -3.80 14.02
CA ASN A 114 -2.29 -3.46 12.91
C ASN A 114 -3.55 -2.72 13.35
N MET A 115 -4.17 -3.14 14.46
CA MET A 115 -5.31 -2.44 15.03
C MET A 115 -4.94 -1.01 15.48
N LEU A 116 -3.77 -0.84 16.11
CA LEU A 116 -3.26 0.47 16.52
C LEU A 116 -2.98 1.38 15.32
N ILE A 117 -2.32 0.87 14.27
CA ILE A 117 -2.07 1.63 13.04
C ILE A 117 -3.39 2.00 12.36
N PHE A 118 -4.34 1.07 12.28
CA PHE A 118 -5.67 1.31 11.73
C PHE A 118 -6.39 2.44 12.48
N ASP A 119 -6.42 2.38 13.81
CA ASP A 119 -7.06 3.43 14.62
C ASP A 119 -6.35 4.78 14.51
N ALA A 120 -5.01 4.79 14.38
CA ALA A 120 -4.25 6.01 14.17
C ALA A 120 -4.54 6.63 12.80
N MET A 121 -4.64 5.82 11.74
CA MET A 121 -5.00 6.28 10.40
C MET A 121 -6.43 6.81 10.32
N ARG A 122 -7.39 6.17 11.01
CA ARG A 122 -8.78 6.64 11.09
C ARG A 122 -8.90 8.01 11.77
N ARG A 123 -7.95 8.36 12.63
CA ARG A 123 -7.87 9.65 13.32
C ARG A 123 -7.12 10.71 12.52
N ASP A 124 -6.40 10.33 11.47
CA ASP A 124 -5.70 11.27 10.60
C ASP A 124 -6.70 12.00 9.70
N GLU A 125 -6.88 13.30 9.97
CA GLU A 125 -7.87 14.13 9.29
C GLU A 125 -7.55 14.33 7.80
N ALA A 126 -6.27 14.50 7.45
CA ALA A 126 -5.84 14.67 6.06
C ALA A 126 -6.15 13.42 5.24
N PHE A 127 -5.86 12.26 5.82
CA PHE A 127 -6.14 10.95 5.26
C PHE A 127 -7.64 10.70 5.08
N MET A 128 -8.44 10.91 6.12
CA MET A 128 -9.89 10.74 6.05
C MET A 128 -10.55 11.72 5.06
N ASN A 129 -10.02 12.93 4.91
CA ASN A 129 -10.51 13.88 3.91
C ASN A 129 -10.10 13.51 2.48
N ALA A 130 -8.96 12.85 2.27
CA ALA A 130 -8.59 12.29 0.97
C ALA A 130 -9.50 11.11 0.60
N LEU A 131 -9.78 10.22 1.56
CA LEU A 131 -10.73 9.11 1.41
C LEU A 131 -12.13 9.63 1.07
N LYS A 132 -12.67 10.56 1.87
CA LYS A 132 -14.00 11.13 1.64
C LYS A 132 -14.11 11.69 0.22
N ARG A 133 -13.17 12.53 -0.22
CA ARG A 133 -13.18 13.06 -1.59
C ARG A 133 -13.22 11.96 -2.66
N ALA A 134 -12.35 10.96 -2.56
CA ALA A 134 -12.35 9.82 -3.48
C ALA A 134 -13.68 9.05 -3.51
N THR A 135 -14.37 8.92 -2.37
CA THR A 135 -15.69 8.27 -2.29
C THR A 135 -16.87 9.16 -2.66
N THR A 136 -16.75 10.49 -2.53
CA THR A 136 -17.88 11.42 -2.76
C THR A 136 -17.91 11.89 -4.21
N ASP A 137 -16.74 12.10 -4.82
CA ASP A 137 -16.62 12.50 -6.23
C ASP A 137 -17.04 11.37 -7.20
N GLY A 138 -17.11 10.12 -6.73
CA GLY A 138 -17.67 8.98 -7.47
C GLY A 138 -19.21 8.87 -7.40
N VAL A 139 -19.87 9.61 -6.50
CA VAL A 139 -21.31 9.52 -6.25
C VAL A 139 -22.04 10.58 -7.07
N ALA A 140 -22.11 10.38 -8.38
CA ALA A 140 -23.15 11.04 -9.19
C ALA A 140 -24.45 10.21 -9.08
N ALA A 141 -25.51 10.86 -8.62
CA ALA A 141 -26.79 10.27 -8.22
C ALA A 141 -27.52 9.52 -9.35
N GLY A 142 -28.22 8.44 -9.00
CA GLY A 142 -29.54 8.14 -9.62
C GLY A 142 -29.94 6.68 -9.82
N ASP A 143 -29.04 5.80 -10.26
CA ASP A 143 -29.44 4.47 -10.78
C ASP A 143 -28.84 3.29 -10.00
N GLN A 144 -29.48 2.12 -10.07
CA GLN A 144 -29.02 0.86 -9.46
C GLN A 144 -27.59 0.48 -9.92
N ALA A 145 -27.24 0.82 -11.17
CA ALA A 145 -25.88 0.71 -11.71
C ALA A 145 -24.87 1.65 -11.01
N SER A 146 -25.30 2.83 -10.52
CA SER A 146 -24.47 3.74 -9.73
C SER A 146 -24.22 3.18 -8.32
N ALA A 147 -25.22 2.54 -7.70
CA ALA A 147 -25.07 1.89 -6.39
C ALA A 147 -24.08 0.71 -6.42
N CYS A 148 -24.16 -0.13 -7.46
CA CYS A 148 -23.24 -1.24 -7.68
C CYS A 148 -21.79 -0.74 -7.87
N LYS A 149 -21.59 0.24 -8.75
CA LYS A 149 -20.26 0.86 -8.98
C LYS A 149 -19.68 1.50 -7.72
N ASN A 150 -20.53 2.13 -6.89
CA ASN A 150 -20.12 2.71 -5.61
C ASN A 150 -19.68 1.63 -4.61
N ALA A 151 -20.36 0.49 -4.55
CA ALA A 151 -19.94 -0.63 -3.72
C ALA A 151 -18.59 -1.22 -4.18
N CYS A 152 -18.37 -1.33 -5.49
CA CYS A 152 -17.07 -1.74 -6.05
C CYS A 152 -15.96 -0.75 -5.66
N LEU A 153 -16.21 0.55 -5.81
CA LEU A 153 -15.25 1.61 -5.47
C LEU A 153 -14.93 1.61 -3.97
N LEU A 154 -15.93 1.47 -3.09
CA LEU A 154 -15.72 1.39 -1.65
C LEU A 154 -14.85 0.17 -1.28
N THR A 155 -15.14 -0.99 -1.87
CA THR A 155 -14.36 -2.21 -1.66
C THR A 155 -12.91 -2.05 -2.13
N PHE A 156 -12.71 -1.42 -3.28
CA PHE A 156 -11.40 -1.10 -3.81
C PHE A 156 -10.61 -0.21 -2.84
N MET A 157 -11.22 0.90 -2.40
CA MET A 157 -10.61 1.81 -1.43
C MET A 157 -10.24 1.10 -0.12
N MET A 158 -11.13 0.26 0.43
CA MET A 158 -10.83 -0.55 1.63
C MET A 158 -9.65 -1.50 1.44
N LYS A 159 -9.47 -2.09 0.25
CA LYS A 159 -8.31 -2.94 -0.05
C LYS A 159 -7.02 -2.12 -0.16
N LEU A 160 -7.08 -0.92 -0.73
CA LEU A 160 -5.95 0.00 -0.73
C LEU A 160 -5.55 0.41 0.70
N PHE A 161 -6.54 0.61 1.59
CA PHE A 161 -6.28 0.91 3.00
C PHE A 161 -5.57 -0.23 3.73
N ALA A 162 -6.06 -1.45 3.57
CA ALA A 162 -5.43 -2.62 4.16
C ALA A 162 -3.98 -2.78 3.67
N ALA A 163 -3.72 -2.55 2.37
CA ALA A 163 -2.38 -2.60 1.81
C ALA A 163 -1.45 -1.52 2.40
N GLN A 164 -1.97 -0.32 2.65
CA GLN A 164 -1.22 0.78 3.25
C GLN A 164 -0.85 0.50 4.72
N ILE A 165 -1.77 -0.08 5.51
CA ILE A 165 -1.51 -0.49 6.89
C ILE A 165 -0.42 -1.55 6.94
N ASP A 166 -0.56 -2.61 6.14
CA ASP A 166 0.42 -3.69 6.03
C ASP A 166 1.79 -3.14 5.60
N ALA A 167 1.83 -2.18 4.66
CA ALA A 167 3.05 -1.52 4.24
C ALA A 167 3.71 -0.72 5.38
N VAL A 168 2.95 0.07 6.15
CA VAL A 168 3.48 0.82 7.31
C VAL A 168 4.03 -0.14 8.36
N GLN A 169 3.27 -1.18 8.71
CA GLN A 169 3.69 -2.20 9.68
C GLN A 169 5.03 -2.82 9.28
N ARG A 170 5.12 -3.21 8.02
CA ARG A 170 6.28 -3.83 7.40
C ARG A 170 7.49 -2.91 7.31
N MET A 171 7.29 -1.63 7.00
CA MET A 171 8.38 -0.65 6.95
C MET A 171 9.01 -0.44 8.33
N MET A 172 8.23 -0.46 9.41
CA MET A 172 8.78 -0.47 10.77
C MET A 172 9.68 -1.70 10.99
N ALA A 173 9.25 -2.88 10.56
CA ALA A 173 10.06 -4.10 10.66
C ALA A 173 11.37 -4.03 9.83
N CYS A 174 11.39 -3.29 8.72
CA CYS A 174 12.61 -3.07 7.93
C CYS A 174 13.59 -2.11 8.60
N ALA A 175 13.09 -1.10 9.32
CA ALA A 175 13.91 -0.05 9.90
C ALA A 175 14.83 -0.55 11.04
N VAL A 176 14.47 -1.64 11.72
CA VAL A 176 15.35 -2.25 12.75
C VAL A 176 16.55 -3.02 12.19
N LEU A 177 16.69 -3.13 10.86
CA LEU A 177 17.82 -3.81 10.24
C LEU A 177 19.07 -2.92 10.26
N VAL A 178 20.14 -3.39 10.89
CA VAL A 178 21.40 -2.63 11.10
C VAL A 178 22.29 -2.60 9.84
N PHE A 179 21.90 -3.28 8.76
CA PHE A 179 22.70 -3.41 7.54
C PHE A 179 22.00 -2.71 6.35
N PRO A 180 22.56 -1.60 5.80
CA PRO A 180 21.87 -0.78 4.81
C PRO A 180 21.39 -1.52 3.55
N PRO A 181 22.14 -2.47 2.95
CA PRO A 181 21.64 -3.25 1.81
C PRO A 181 20.42 -4.12 2.16
N LEU A 182 20.35 -4.64 3.39
CA LEU A 182 19.19 -5.39 3.87
C LEU A 182 17.97 -4.49 4.08
N VAL A 183 18.18 -3.26 4.54
CA VAL A 183 17.12 -2.26 4.67
C VAL A 183 16.53 -1.94 3.30
N LEU A 184 17.38 -1.66 2.32
CA LEU A 184 16.97 -1.38 0.93
C LEU A 184 16.21 -2.57 0.33
N ALA A 185 16.75 -3.79 0.49
CA ALA A 185 16.08 -5.02 0.05
C ALA A 185 14.71 -5.20 0.72
N CYS A 186 14.61 -4.94 2.03
CA CYS A 186 13.36 -5.04 2.77
C CYS A 186 12.32 -4.03 2.29
N ALA A 187 12.69 -2.75 2.18
CA ALA A 187 11.81 -1.71 1.68
C ALA A 187 11.38 -1.93 0.21
N ALA A 188 12.29 -2.40 -0.65
CA ALA A 188 11.96 -2.79 -2.02
C ALA A 188 10.97 -3.96 -2.08
N VAL A 189 11.13 -4.97 -1.19
CA VAL A 189 10.14 -6.05 -1.01
C VAL A 189 8.79 -5.48 -0.58
N MET A 190 8.74 -4.47 0.27
CA MET A 190 7.47 -3.86 0.69
C MET A 190 6.80 -3.10 -0.44
N LEU A 191 7.55 -2.28 -1.17
CA LEU A 191 7.03 -1.55 -2.32
C LEU A 191 6.44 -2.49 -3.36
N ILE A 192 7.13 -3.58 -3.69
CA ILE A 192 6.59 -4.54 -4.66
C ILE A 192 5.37 -5.29 -4.13
N LEU A 193 5.28 -5.57 -2.83
CA LEU A 193 4.09 -6.20 -2.25
C LEU A 193 2.89 -5.28 -2.25
N MET A 194 3.10 -3.99 -2.01
CA MET A 194 2.07 -2.98 -2.16
C MET A 194 1.60 -2.93 -3.61
N ILE A 195 2.50 -2.96 -4.60
CA ILE A 195 2.15 -3.02 -6.02
C ILE A 195 1.33 -4.28 -6.34
N VAL A 196 1.72 -5.45 -5.85
CA VAL A 196 0.94 -6.70 -6.01
C VAL A 196 -0.47 -6.54 -5.42
N ALA A 197 -0.58 -6.01 -4.20
CA ALA A 197 -1.86 -5.81 -3.54
C ALA A 197 -2.76 -4.82 -4.30
N MET A 198 -2.20 -3.69 -4.75
CA MET A 198 -2.91 -2.70 -5.56
C MET A 198 -3.34 -3.27 -6.92
N THR A 199 -2.49 -4.09 -7.56
CA THR A 199 -2.81 -4.75 -8.84
C THR A 199 -3.95 -5.74 -8.68
N LYS A 200 -3.92 -6.54 -7.60
CA LYS A 200 -5.01 -7.46 -7.26
C LYS A 200 -6.31 -6.70 -6.98
N ALA A 201 -6.24 -5.64 -6.16
CA ALA A 201 -7.40 -4.81 -5.86
C ALA A 201 -7.98 -4.17 -7.13
N ASN A 202 -7.12 -3.71 -8.05
CA ASN A 202 -7.55 -3.13 -9.33
C ASN A 202 -8.22 -4.17 -10.23
N LYS A 203 -7.66 -5.39 -10.32
CA LYS A 203 -8.29 -6.50 -11.08
C LYS A 203 -9.68 -6.83 -10.55
N GLU A 204 -9.81 -6.95 -9.23
CA GLU A 204 -11.09 -7.23 -8.57
C GLU A 204 -12.08 -6.07 -8.74
N TYR A 205 -11.60 -4.82 -8.76
CA TYR A 205 -12.41 -3.65 -9.09
C TYR A 205 -12.92 -3.68 -10.54
N THR A 206 -12.04 -3.91 -11.52
CA THR A 206 -12.41 -4.01 -12.93
C THR A 206 -13.46 -5.10 -13.15
N GLN A 207 -13.27 -6.29 -12.56
CA GLN A 207 -14.25 -7.37 -12.61
C GLN A 207 -15.58 -6.98 -11.97
N CYS A 208 -15.56 -6.33 -10.81
CA CYS A 208 -16.78 -5.84 -10.15
C CYS A 208 -17.54 -4.83 -11.04
N ILE A 209 -16.83 -3.93 -11.72
CA ILE A 209 -17.45 -2.99 -12.66
C ILE A 209 -18.05 -3.71 -13.87
N GLU A 210 -17.36 -4.70 -14.44
CA GLU A 210 -17.87 -5.54 -15.53
C GLU A 210 -19.15 -6.28 -15.10
N ASP A 211 -19.16 -6.92 -13.93
CA ASP A 211 -20.32 -7.61 -13.37
C ASP A 211 -21.51 -6.65 -13.12
N CYS A 212 -21.23 -5.42 -12.68
CA CYS A 212 -22.25 -4.37 -12.54
C CYS A 212 -22.85 -3.94 -13.88
N LEU A 213 -22.04 -3.88 -14.96
CA LEU A 213 -22.49 -3.50 -16.29
C LEU A 213 -23.28 -4.62 -16.98
N GLU A 214 -22.94 -5.89 -16.70
CA GLU A 214 -23.65 -7.07 -17.22
C GLU A 214 -24.95 -7.40 -16.45
N GLY A 215 -25.28 -6.65 -15.39
CA GLY A 215 -26.48 -6.86 -14.57
C GLY A 215 -26.41 -8.09 -13.66
N LYS A 216 -25.23 -8.68 -13.47
CA LYS A 216 -25.00 -9.85 -12.60
C LYS A 216 -24.83 -9.49 -11.12
N GLY A 217 -24.68 -8.20 -10.80
CA GLY A 217 -24.53 -7.69 -9.43
C GLY A 217 -25.78 -7.73 -8.54
N GLY A 218 -26.86 -8.37 -8.98
CA GLY A 218 -28.15 -8.43 -8.27
C GLY A 218 -28.59 -9.85 -7.92
N GLY A 219 -27.70 -10.67 -7.38
CA GLY A 219 -28.02 -12.02 -6.88
C GLY A 219 -28.46 -12.02 -5.42
N GLY A 220 -29.58 -11.35 -5.12
CA GLY A 220 -30.22 -11.36 -3.80
C GLY A 220 -31.72 -11.57 -3.98
N GLY A 221 -32.11 -12.78 -4.33
CA GLY A 221 -33.48 -13.22 -4.47
C GLY A 221 -33.57 -14.71 -4.19
N ASP A 222 -33.68 -15.03 -2.89
CA ASP A 222 -34.74 -15.86 -2.30
C ASP A 222 -34.76 -15.64 -0.78
#